data_AF-A0A1I0D893-F1
#
_entry.id   AF-A0A1I0D893-F1
#
_cell.length_a   1.000
_cell.length_b   1.000
_cell.length_c   1.000
_cell.angle_alpha   90.00
_cell.angle_beta   90.00
_cell.angle_gamma   90.00
#
_symmetry.space_group_name_H-M   'P 1'
#
loop_
_entity.id
_entity.type
_entity.pdbx_description
1 polymer ?
#
loop_
_entity_poly.entity_id
_entity_poly.type
_entity_poly.pdbx_seq_one_letter_code
_entity_poly.pdbx_strand_id
1 'polypeptide(L)'
;MHFELSKKLFNQQLLALEKDDLYSIIKKDSLFALVKVQAGKYLPVLRIVADNYDLDPPLIEFANPETGERLDNNKWPRGRGIASGNKLYPGKFICRPGNRIYHTHPSHIDNYFYNYRNTFTIKHFIDIIIDKIQNNTWNMNPTGGIYNDK
;
A
#
# COMPACT_ATOMS: atom_id res chain seq x y z
N MET A 1 -0.03 -16.17 -16.56
CA MET A 1 -0.29 -14.77 -16.16
C MET A 1 -1.41 -14.23 -17.03
N HIS A 2 -2.58 -13.93 -16.45
CA HIS A 2 -3.71 -13.38 -17.20
C HIS A 2 -3.71 -11.85 -17.09
N PHE A 3 -2.83 -11.18 -17.86
CA PHE A 3 -2.63 -9.73 -17.79
C PHE A 3 -3.94 -8.93 -17.86
N GLU A 4 -4.83 -9.26 -18.79
CA GLU A 4 -6.13 -8.59 -18.92
C GLU A 4 -7.06 -8.82 -17.73
N LEU A 5 -7.03 -10.00 -17.11
CA LEU A 5 -7.81 -10.28 -15.92
C LEU A 5 -7.27 -9.49 -14.72
N SER A 6 -5.96 -9.47 -14.52
CA SER A 6 -5.31 -8.68 -13.47
C SER A 6 -5.61 -7.20 -13.61
N LYS A 7 -5.54 -6.67 -14.84
CA LYS A 7 -5.87 -5.28 -15.16
C LYS A 7 -7.33 -4.97 -14.85
N LYS A 8 -8.25 -5.85 -15.25
CA LYS A 8 -9.69 -5.69 -14.97
C LYS A 8 -9.96 -5.67 -13.47
N LEU A 9 -9.44 -6.65 -12.72
CA LEU A 9 -9.64 -6.76 -11.27
C LEU A 9 -9.02 -5.57 -10.53
N PHE A 10 -7.81 -5.17 -10.90
CA PHE A 10 -7.15 -4.00 -10.32
C PHE A 10 -7.94 -2.71 -10.57
N ASN A 11 -8.43 -2.49 -11.80
CA ASN A 11 -9.25 -1.33 -12.12
C ASN A 11 -10.57 -1.32 -11.34
N GLN A 12 -11.22 -2.47 -11.15
CA GLN A 12 -12.44 -2.56 -10.34
C GLN A 12 -12.18 -2.14 -8.88
N GLN A 13 -11.03 -2.51 -8.33
CA GLN A 13 -10.64 -2.13 -6.97
C GLN A 13 -10.34 -0.63 -6.85
N LEU A 14 -9.71 -0.03 -7.86
CA LEU A 14 -9.46 1.42 -7.89
C LEU A 14 -10.73 2.26 -8.05
N LEU A 15 -11.71 1.80 -8.84
CA LEU A 15 -13.01 2.46 -8.97
C LEU A 15 -13.77 2.57 -7.64
N ALA A 16 -13.51 1.65 -6.70
CA ALA A 16 -14.09 1.72 -5.37
C ALA A 16 -13.47 2.84 -4.52
N LEU A 17 -12.22 3.24 -4.80
CA LEU A 17 -11.55 4.36 -4.11
C LEU A 17 -12.05 5.71 -4.61
N GLU A 18 -12.35 5.85 -5.91
CA GLU A 18 -12.80 7.11 -6.53
C GLU A 18 -14.15 7.63 -5.98
N LYS A 19 -14.87 6.81 -5.21
CA LYS A 19 -16.17 7.15 -4.61
C LYS A 19 -16.07 7.72 -3.19
N ASP A 20 -14.87 7.83 -2.65
CA ASP A 20 -14.63 8.16 -1.25
C ASP A 20 -13.64 9.33 -1.16
N ASP A 21 -14.03 10.39 -0.45
CA ASP A 21 -13.30 11.64 -0.36
C ASP A 21 -11.94 11.51 0.36
N LEU A 22 -11.70 10.37 1.02
CA LEU A 22 -10.42 10.09 1.68
C LEU A 22 -9.30 9.74 0.70
N TYR A 23 -9.58 9.54 -0.59
CA TYR A 23 -8.58 9.15 -1.56
C TYR A 23 -8.58 10.02 -2.81
N SER A 24 -7.42 10.17 -3.40
CA SER A 24 -7.29 10.75 -4.74
C SER A 24 -6.25 10.00 -5.53
N ILE A 25 -6.65 9.42 -6.67
CA ILE A 25 -5.73 8.75 -7.58
C ILE A 25 -4.97 9.85 -8.35
N ILE A 26 -3.67 10.01 -8.05
CA ILE A 26 -2.81 11.04 -8.65
C ILE A 26 -2.26 10.57 -9.99
N LYS A 27 -1.96 9.28 -10.09
CA LYS A 27 -1.43 8.64 -11.29
C LYS A 27 -1.95 7.22 -11.37
N LYS A 28 -2.30 6.79 -12.59
CA LYS A 28 -2.78 5.43 -12.86
C LYS A 28 -2.23 4.95 -14.18
N ASP A 29 -1.80 3.69 -14.19
CA ASP A 29 -1.47 2.90 -15.37
C ASP A 29 -2.07 1.49 -15.19
N SER A 30 -1.89 0.59 -16.15
CA SER A 30 -2.60 -0.69 -16.27
C SER A 30 -2.59 -1.52 -14.99
N LEU A 31 -1.46 -1.58 -14.27
CA LEU A 31 -1.27 -2.33 -13.02
C LEU A 31 -0.52 -1.52 -11.96
N PHE A 32 -0.63 -0.20 -12.05
CA PHE A 32 0.06 0.73 -11.16
C PHE A 32 -0.86 1.89 -10.78
N ALA A 33 -0.80 2.33 -9.52
CA ALA A 33 -1.44 3.56 -9.09
C ALA A 33 -0.61 4.28 -8.01
N LEU A 34 -0.68 5.62 -8.03
CA LEU A 34 -0.35 6.48 -6.92
C LEU A 34 -1.63 7.03 -6.33
N VAL A 35 -1.83 6.79 -5.04
CA VAL A 35 -3.05 7.19 -4.32
C VAL A 35 -2.65 8.12 -3.19
N LYS A 36 -3.08 9.39 -3.25
CA LYS A 36 -3.06 10.31 -2.11
C LYS A 36 -4.14 9.85 -1.13
N VAL A 37 -3.82 9.85 0.15
CA VAL A 37 -4.75 9.40 1.20
C VAL A 37 -4.87 10.48 2.27
N GLN A 38 -6.10 10.85 2.64
CA GLN A 38 -6.37 11.72 3.78
C GLN A 38 -6.33 10.92 5.08
N ALA A 39 -5.31 11.14 5.91
CA ALA A 39 -5.13 10.44 7.18
C ALA A 39 -4.98 11.44 8.35
N GLY A 40 -6.07 12.15 8.66
CA GLY A 40 -6.05 13.23 9.64
C GLY A 40 -5.31 14.44 9.08
N LYS A 41 -4.29 14.93 9.78
CA LYS A 41 -3.42 16.02 9.29
C LYS A 41 -2.39 15.58 8.25
N TYR A 42 -2.24 14.28 8.03
CA TYR A 42 -1.23 13.71 7.16
C TYR A 42 -1.82 13.34 5.80
N LEU A 43 -1.05 13.58 4.74
CA LEU A 43 -1.39 13.23 3.37
C LEU A 43 -0.37 12.29 2.72
N PRO A 44 -0.24 11.02 3.17
CA PRO A 44 0.66 10.08 2.53
C PRO A 44 0.23 9.78 1.09
N VAL A 45 1.23 9.51 0.24
CA VAL A 45 1.02 8.93 -1.08
C VAL A 45 1.40 7.45 -1.01
N LEU A 46 0.49 6.60 -1.46
CA LEU A 46 0.70 5.16 -1.56
C LEU A 46 0.96 4.78 -3.01
N ARG A 47 2.03 4.03 -3.22
CA ARG A 47 2.35 3.34 -4.47
C ARG A 47 1.76 1.95 -4.42
N ILE A 48 0.97 1.62 -5.43
CA ILE A 48 0.32 0.32 -5.58
C ILE A 48 0.80 -0.33 -6.88
N VAL A 49 1.40 -1.50 -6.79
CA VAL A 49 1.86 -2.30 -7.95
C VAL A 49 1.15 -3.65 -7.95
N ALA A 50 0.54 -3.99 -9.08
CA ALA A 50 -0.38 -5.11 -9.22
C ALA A 50 -0.04 -6.01 -10.43
N ASP A 51 1.24 -6.09 -10.81
CA ASP A 51 1.77 -6.85 -11.96
C ASP A 51 1.23 -8.30 -12.13
N ASN A 52 0.93 -9.01 -11.04
CA ASN A 52 0.38 -10.38 -11.05
C ASN A 52 -0.88 -10.53 -10.16
N TYR A 53 -1.77 -9.53 -10.18
CA TYR A 53 -2.89 -9.40 -9.22
C TYR A 53 -3.88 -10.57 -9.16
N ASP A 54 -3.97 -11.39 -10.21
CA ASP A 54 -4.81 -12.59 -10.25
C ASP A 54 -4.30 -13.73 -9.35
N LEU A 55 -2.99 -13.75 -9.07
CA LEU A 55 -2.31 -14.78 -8.30
C LEU A 55 -1.66 -14.24 -7.01
N ASP A 56 -1.17 -13.00 -7.05
CA ASP A 56 -0.43 -12.37 -5.97
C ASP A 56 -1.14 -11.12 -5.44
N PRO A 57 -0.96 -10.78 -4.16
CA PRO A 57 -1.42 -9.49 -3.65
C PRO A 57 -0.67 -8.34 -4.33
N PRO A 58 -1.26 -7.13 -4.29
CA PRO A 58 -0.55 -5.95 -4.72
C PRO A 58 0.59 -5.65 -3.74
N LEU A 59 1.64 -5.03 -4.25
CA LEU A 59 2.65 -4.36 -3.43
C LEU A 59 2.12 -2.95 -3.11
N ILE A 60 1.85 -2.68 -1.83
CA ILE A 60 1.40 -1.36 -1.34
C ILE A 60 2.50 -0.77 -0.46
N GLU A 61 2.95 0.44 -0.81
CA GLU A 61 4.10 1.10 -0.17
C GLU A 61 3.90 2.60 -0.05
N PHE A 62 4.65 3.24 0.86
CA PHE A 62 4.75 4.69 0.85
C PHE A 62 5.62 5.16 -0.30
N ALA A 63 5.20 6.26 -0.93
CA ALA A 63 5.86 6.85 -2.07
C ALA A 63 6.22 8.30 -1.83
N ASN A 64 7.26 8.77 -2.52
CA ASN A 64 7.49 10.19 -2.68
C ASN A 64 6.38 10.78 -3.57
N PRO A 65 5.65 11.82 -3.14
CA PRO A 65 4.56 12.41 -3.94
C PRO A 65 5.03 13.05 -5.25
N GLU A 66 6.26 13.55 -5.31
CA GLU A 66 6.81 14.26 -6.46
C GLU A 66 7.31 13.28 -7.54
N THR A 67 8.03 12.25 -7.12
CA THR A 67 8.65 11.28 -8.05
C THR A 67 7.79 10.04 -8.28
N GLY A 68 6.88 9.72 -7.36
CA GLY A 68 6.13 8.46 -7.35
C GLY A 68 6.96 7.22 -6.99
N GLU A 69 8.24 7.41 -6.67
CA GLU A 69 9.14 6.33 -6.29
C GLU A 69 8.88 5.89 -4.85
N ARG A 70 9.32 4.67 -4.52
CA ARG A 70 9.26 4.16 -3.15
C ARG A 70 9.99 5.13 -2.21
N LEU A 71 9.37 5.39 -1.07
CA LEU A 71 9.92 6.28 -0.05
C LEU A 71 11.17 5.65 0.60
N ASP A 72 12.20 6.46 0.86
CA ASP A 72 13.41 6.03 1.57
C ASP A 72 13.09 5.44 2.95
N ASN A 73 13.75 4.35 3.34
CA ASN A 73 13.48 3.63 4.60
C ASN A 73 13.51 4.52 5.86
N ASN A 74 14.31 5.59 5.87
CA ASN A 74 14.39 6.55 6.98
C ASN A 74 13.16 7.47 7.08
N LYS A 75 12.44 7.67 5.97
CA LYS A 75 11.24 8.49 5.84
C LYS A 75 9.93 7.70 6.05
N TRP A 76 9.98 6.36 6.02
CA TRP A 76 8.82 5.52 6.37
C TRP A 76 8.32 5.78 7.80
N PRO A 77 7.01 5.60 8.05
CA PRO A 77 6.50 5.60 9.40
C PRO A 77 7.19 4.57 10.30
N ARG A 78 7.10 4.79 11.60
CA ARG A 78 7.56 3.87 12.64
C ARG A 78 6.37 3.39 13.46
N GLY A 79 6.28 2.10 13.73
CA GLY A 79 5.20 1.55 14.54
C GLY A 79 5.00 0.06 14.29
N ARG A 80 4.12 -0.56 15.09
CA ARG A 80 3.79 -1.98 14.96
C ARG A 80 3.19 -2.24 13.57
N GLY A 81 3.74 -3.21 12.85
CA GLY A 81 3.33 -3.53 11.48
C GLY A 81 4.15 -2.84 10.39
N ILE A 82 5.16 -2.03 10.74
CA ILE A 82 6.23 -1.66 9.81
C ILE A 82 7.45 -2.53 10.12
N ALA A 83 7.85 -3.37 9.18
CA ALA A 83 8.92 -4.35 9.36
C ALA A 83 10.05 -4.14 8.35
N SER A 84 11.23 -4.66 8.68
CA SER A 84 12.32 -4.81 7.72
C SER A 84 12.01 -5.96 6.80
N GLY A 85 12.22 -5.78 5.50
CA GLY A 85 12.04 -6.80 4.49
C GLY A 85 13.12 -7.88 4.53
N ASN A 86 13.19 -8.67 3.47
CA ASN A 86 14.03 -9.86 3.40
C ASN A 86 15.09 -9.73 2.29
N LYS A 87 15.83 -10.81 2.01
CA LYS A 87 16.85 -10.83 0.95
C LYS A 87 16.29 -10.51 -0.45
N LEU A 88 15.06 -10.93 -0.74
CA LEU A 88 14.36 -10.67 -2.00
C LEU A 88 13.74 -9.27 -2.05
N TYR A 89 13.48 -8.66 -0.89
CA TYR A 89 12.93 -7.33 -0.76
C TYR A 89 13.66 -6.50 0.30
N PRO A 90 14.84 -5.94 -0.02
CA PRO A 90 15.56 -5.11 0.92
C PRO A 90 14.79 -3.80 1.18
N GLY A 91 14.60 -3.48 2.46
CA GLY A 91 13.96 -2.25 2.94
C GLY A 91 12.64 -2.47 3.67
N LYS A 92 12.00 -1.40 4.13
CA LYS A 92 10.79 -1.48 4.96
C LYS A 92 9.55 -1.87 4.18
N PHE A 93 8.62 -2.55 4.84
CA PHE A 93 7.31 -2.87 4.26
C PHE A 93 6.21 -2.84 5.32
N ILE A 94 4.96 -2.84 4.85
CA ILE A 94 3.76 -2.96 5.68
C ILE A 94 3.50 -4.45 5.93
N CYS A 95 3.80 -4.91 7.15
CA CYS A 95 3.65 -6.29 7.58
C CYS A 95 2.18 -6.61 7.91
N ARG A 96 1.39 -6.83 6.86
CA ARG A 96 -0.04 -7.17 6.92
C ARG A 96 -0.44 -8.14 5.79
N PRO A 97 -1.36 -9.08 6.05
CA PRO A 97 -2.00 -9.88 4.99
C PRO A 97 -2.56 -8.99 3.89
N GLY A 98 -2.40 -9.43 2.63
CA GLY A 98 -2.80 -8.65 1.45
C GLY A 98 -1.71 -7.73 0.89
N ASN A 99 -0.56 -7.58 1.56
CA ASN A 99 0.63 -6.98 0.96
C ASN A 99 1.54 -8.08 0.40
N ARG A 100 2.01 -7.92 -0.84
CA ARG A 100 2.94 -8.87 -1.48
C ARG A 100 4.11 -9.28 -0.58
N ILE A 101 4.78 -8.33 0.08
CA ILE A 101 5.99 -8.62 0.86
C ILE A 101 5.66 -9.42 2.12
N TYR A 102 4.46 -9.27 2.67
CA TYR A 102 4.01 -10.10 3.79
C TYR A 102 4.03 -11.58 3.41
N HIS A 103 3.48 -11.93 2.26
CA HIS A 103 3.37 -13.32 1.81
C HIS A 103 4.69 -13.93 1.32
N THR A 104 5.72 -13.12 1.08
CA THR A 104 7.08 -13.59 0.72
C THR A 104 8.08 -13.48 1.87
N HIS A 105 7.67 -12.96 3.03
CA HIS A 105 8.54 -12.85 4.20
C HIS A 105 8.67 -14.20 4.92
N PRO A 106 9.89 -14.63 5.32
CA PRO A 106 10.09 -15.93 5.98
C PRO A 106 9.22 -16.17 7.21
N SER A 107 8.86 -15.11 7.94
CA SER A 107 7.96 -15.19 9.11
C SER A 107 6.49 -15.51 8.79
N HIS A 108 6.11 -15.54 7.50
CA HIS A 108 4.73 -15.67 7.05
C HIS A 108 4.59 -16.61 5.84
N ILE A 109 5.59 -17.46 5.58
CA ILE A 109 5.64 -18.30 4.38
C ILE A 109 4.48 -19.31 4.30
N ASP A 110 3.95 -19.73 5.44
CA ASP A 110 2.81 -20.65 5.53
C ASP A 110 1.46 -19.93 5.38
N ASN A 111 1.48 -18.60 5.29
CA ASN A 111 0.28 -17.80 5.21
C ASN A 111 0.01 -17.36 3.77
N TYR A 112 -0.59 -18.23 2.98
CA TYR A 112 -0.82 -18.00 1.54
C TYR A 112 -1.86 -16.90 1.26
N PHE A 113 -1.62 -16.09 0.22
CA PHE A 113 -2.56 -15.03 -0.18
C PHE A 113 -3.95 -15.58 -0.57
N TYR A 114 -4.01 -16.81 -1.08
CA TYR A 114 -5.25 -17.50 -1.43
C TYR A 114 -6.28 -17.48 -0.29
N ASN A 115 -5.82 -17.55 0.97
CA ASN A 115 -6.67 -17.51 2.16
C ASN A 115 -7.39 -16.17 2.37
N TYR A 116 -6.90 -15.09 1.76
CA TYR A 116 -7.40 -13.73 1.93
C TYR A 116 -7.97 -13.13 0.65
N ARG A 117 -7.75 -13.77 -0.51
CA ARG A 117 -8.09 -13.21 -1.82
C ARG A 117 -9.54 -12.73 -1.91
N ASN A 118 -10.47 -13.46 -1.30
CA ASN A 118 -11.91 -13.14 -1.37
C ASN A 118 -12.35 -12.05 -0.38
N THR A 119 -11.54 -11.76 0.64
CA THR A 119 -11.83 -10.75 1.67
C THR A 119 -10.96 -9.50 1.52
N PHE A 120 -9.90 -9.57 0.72
CA PHE A 120 -9.00 -8.46 0.50
C PHE A 120 -9.59 -7.46 -0.50
N THR A 121 -9.55 -6.18 -0.13
CA THR A 121 -9.72 -5.08 -1.06
C THR A 121 -8.62 -4.06 -0.85
N ILE A 122 -8.25 -3.33 -1.91
CA ILE A 122 -7.27 -2.24 -1.79
C ILE A 122 -7.79 -1.19 -0.81
N LYS A 123 -9.08 -0.85 -0.89
CA LYS A 123 -9.72 0.09 0.03
C LYS A 123 -9.56 -0.34 1.49
N HIS A 124 -9.92 -1.57 1.83
CA HIS A 124 -9.81 -2.06 3.19
C HIS A 124 -8.36 -2.02 3.71
N PHE A 125 -7.38 -2.34 2.85
CA PHE A 125 -5.98 -2.25 3.25
C PHE A 125 -5.54 -0.81 3.52
N ILE A 126 -5.98 0.15 2.70
CA ILE A 126 -5.70 1.58 2.90
C ILE A 126 -6.44 2.11 4.14
N ASP A 127 -7.67 1.67 4.40
CA ASP A 127 -8.43 2.01 5.62
C ASP A 127 -7.67 1.63 6.89
N ILE A 128 -7.01 0.46 6.89
CA ILE A 128 -6.13 0.07 8.00
C ILE A 128 -4.93 1.02 8.13
N ILE A 129 -4.36 1.50 7.02
CA ILE A 129 -3.25 2.47 7.06
C ILE A 129 -3.75 3.80 7.66
N ILE A 130 -4.92 4.28 7.24
CA ILE A 130 -5.54 5.50 7.78
C ILE A 130 -5.74 5.36 9.29
N ASP A 131 -6.37 4.27 9.74
CA ASP A 131 -6.57 3.96 11.16
C ASP A 131 -5.24 4.01 11.93
N LYS A 132 -4.19 3.38 11.39
CA LYS A 132 -2.89 3.34 12.04
C LYS A 132 -2.25 4.71 12.21
N ILE A 133 -2.40 5.58 11.22
CA ILE A 133 -1.89 6.95 11.23
C ILE A 133 -2.71 7.83 12.17
N GLN A 134 -4.04 7.81 12.05
CA GLN A 134 -4.95 8.66 12.84
C GLN A 134 -4.91 8.33 14.33
N ASN A 135 -4.80 7.05 14.68
CA ASN A 135 -4.70 6.60 16.07
C ASN A 135 -3.28 6.66 16.64
N ASN A 136 -2.35 7.37 15.97
CA ASN A 136 -0.95 7.55 16.40
C ASN A 136 -0.18 6.25 16.68
N THR A 137 -0.63 5.13 16.11
CA THR A 137 0.10 3.86 16.23
C THR A 137 1.26 3.78 15.23
N TRP A 138 1.18 4.56 14.15
CA TRP A 138 2.27 4.82 13.21
C TRP A 138 2.70 6.28 13.32
N ASN A 139 3.92 6.48 13.83
CA ASN A 139 4.57 7.77 13.89
C ASN A 139 5.11 8.13 12.50
N MET A 140 4.41 9.04 11.82
CA MET A 140 4.79 9.57 10.52
C MET A 140 6.05 10.44 10.63
N ASN A 141 7.00 10.29 9.71
CA ASN A 141 8.18 11.15 9.67
C ASN A 141 7.82 12.47 8.96
N PRO A 142 7.90 13.64 9.62
CA PRO A 142 7.46 14.92 9.05
C PRO A 142 8.27 15.36 7.81
N THR A 143 9.46 14.80 7.58
CA THR A 143 10.31 15.11 6.42
C THR A 143 10.10 14.16 5.24
N GLY A 144 9.19 13.19 5.36
CA GLY A 144 9.03 12.08 4.43
C GLY A 144 8.16 12.35 3.19
N GLY A 145 7.88 13.60 2.82
CA GLY A 145 6.95 13.90 1.73
C GLY A 145 5.48 13.62 2.08
N ILE A 146 5.16 13.53 3.36
CA ILE A 146 3.79 13.50 3.87
C ILE A 146 3.42 14.95 4.13
N TYR A 147 2.59 15.54 3.26
CA TYR A 147 2.15 16.91 3.49
C TYR A 147 1.37 16.96 4.81
N ASN A 148 1.73 17.92 5.67
CA ASN A 148 0.75 18.43 6.61
C ASN A 148 -0.19 19.32 5.80
N ASP A 149 -1.51 19.08 5.87
CA ASP A 149 -2.45 20.14 5.49
C ASP A 149 -2.13 21.34 6.38
N LYS A 150 -1.68 22.42 5.74
CA LYS A 150 -1.40 23.69 6.43
C LYS A 150 -2.69 24.37 6.81
#